data_AF-A0A094CK00-F1
#
_entry.id   AF-A0A094CK00-F1
#
_cell.length_a   1.000
_cell.length_b   1.000
_cell.length_c   1.000
_cell.angle_alpha   90.00
_cell.angle_beta   90.00
_cell.angle_gamma   90.00
#
_symmetry.space_group_name_H-M   'P 1'
#
loop_
_entity.id
_entity.type
_entity.pdbx_description
1 polymer ?
#
loop_
_entity_poly.entity_id
_entity_poly.type
_entity_poly.pdbx_seq_one_letter_code
_entity_poly.pdbx_strand_id
1 'polypeptide(L)'
;MVGQLGDLSPEGSIAIGILVGLLSTSVQSLGLTLQRKSHILEDEKAPHVTRRPPHRRRRWQLGMAMFIISNLLGSTIQITTLPLPVLSTLQASGLVFNSICATLILGEPFTRWSLGGTCLVCAGALLIAIFGAIPEPAHNLDQLLVLLHRPPFILWMLGQAALVVTITATAASLARYSSPRVRLLRGLAFGCISGILSAHSLLVAKIAVELLLPHPPLARCAGAGAAILPPPRPQARVDFSPLPSRLLHI
;
A
#
# COMPACT_ATOMS: atom_id res chain seq x y z
N MET A 1 -11.53 21.12 -11.21
CA MET A 1 -10.14 20.69 -11.46
C MET A 1 -10.00 19.23 -11.92
N VAL A 2 -11.04 18.37 -11.86
CA VAL A 2 -11.01 16.98 -12.37
C VAL A 2 -11.25 16.87 -13.88
N GLY A 3 -11.76 17.93 -14.54
CA GLY A 3 -12.15 17.91 -15.96
C GLY A 3 -11.02 18.02 -16.99
N GLN A 4 -9.78 18.31 -16.59
CA GLN A 4 -8.64 18.49 -17.52
C GLN A 4 -7.68 17.29 -17.59
N LEU A 5 -7.94 16.23 -16.82
CA LEU A 5 -7.17 14.97 -16.88
C LEU A 5 -7.75 13.96 -17.90
N GLY A 6 -8.86 14.31 -18.55
CA GLY A 6 -9.57 13.41 -19.49
C GLY A 6 -8.89 13.18 -20.84
N ASP A 7 -7.85 13.97 -21.18
CA ASP A 7 -7.13 13.88 -22.46
C ASP A 7 -5.75 13.20 -22.35
N LEU A 8 -5.41 12.65 -21.18
CA LEU A 8 -4.14 11.96 -20.98
C LEU A 8 -4.31 10.45 -21.20
N SER A 9 -3.39 9.86 -21.97
CA SER A 9 -3.23 8.40 -22.08
C SER A 9 -3.25 7.75 -20.68
N PRO A 10 -3.81 6.53 -20.52
CA PRO A 10 -3.79 5.79 -19.25
C PRO A 10 -2.42 5.76 -18.58
N GLU A 11 -1.34 5.66 -19.36
CA GLU A 11 0.04 5.72 -18.89
C GLU A 11 0.41 7.09 -18.29
N GLY A 12 -0.08 8.18 -18.88
CA GLY A 12 0.12 9.55 -18.40
C GLY A 12 -0.54 9.79 -17.04
N SER A 13 -1.74 9.23 -16.83
CA SER A 13 -2.42 9.30 -15.53
C SER A 13 -1.66 8.55 -14.44
N ILE A 14 -1.11 7.37 -14.76
CA ILE A 14 -0.28 6.59 -13.84
C ILE A 14 1.02 7.34 -13.52
N ALA A 15 1.69 7.90 -14.54
CA ALA A 15 2.94 8.65 -14.37
C ALA A 15 2.75 9.88 -13.47
N ILE A 16 1.65 10.63 -13.65
CA ILE A 16 1.30 11.76 -12.79
C ILE A 16 1.05 11.28 -11.35
N GLY A 17 0.30 10.18 -11.17
CA GLY A 17 0.05 9.63 -9.85
C GLY A 17 1.32 9.18 -9.12
N ILE A 18 2.28 8.60 -9.85
CA ILE A 18 3.61 8.26 -9.31
C ILE A 18 4.37 9.53 -8.91
N LEU A 19 4.43 10.55 -9.77
CA LEU A 19 5.18 11.78 -9.53
C LEU A 19 4.60 12.57 -8.35
N VAL A 20 3.29 12.80 -8.36
CA VAL A 20 2.57 13.44 -7.24
C VAL A 20 2.76 12.61 -5.98
N GLY A 21 2.75 11.29 -6.12
CA GLY A 21 2.93 10.39 -5.00
C GLY A 21 4.31 10.50 -4.35
N LEU A 22 5.39 10.49 -5.13
CA LEU A 22 6.76 10.66 -4.64
C LEU A 22 6.96 12.03 -3.98
N LEU A 23 6.43 13.09 -4.60
CA LEU A 23 6.50 14.43 -4.02
C LEU A 23 5.75 14.52 -2.69
N SER A 24 4.54 13.98 -2.64
CA SER A 24 3.74 13.93 -1.41
C SER A 24 4.47 13.18 -0.31
N THR A 25 4.96 11.98 -0.60
CA THR A 25 5.69 11.13 0.35
C THR A 25 6.98 11.81 0.86
N SER A 26 7.66 12.57 0.00
CA SER A 26 8.85 13.37 0.39
C SER A 26 8.48 14.47 1.39
N VAL A 27 7.43 15.26 1.09
CA VAL A 27 6.97 16.34 1.98
C VAL A 27 6.40 15.79 3.30
N GLN A 28 5.71 14.65 3.24
CA GLN A 28 5.24 13.93 4.42
C GLN A 28 6.42 13.52 5.33
N SER A 29 7.48 12.96 4.74
CA SER A 29 8.70 12.57 5.45
C SER A 29 9.42 13.76 6.09
N LEU A 30 9.48 14.90 5.38
CA LEU A 30 9.99 16.16 5.91
C LEU A 30 9.16 16.65 7.10
N GLY A 31 7.82 16.62 6.98
CA GLY A 31 6.90 17.04 8.05
C GLY A 31 7.08 16.23 9.32
N LEU A 32 7.16 14.89 9.21
CA LEU A 32 7.43 14.00 10.35
C LEU A 32 8.80 14.26 10.97
N THR A 33 9.82 14.51 10.14
CA THR A 33 11.18 14.80 10.60
C THR A 33 11.25 16.12 11.36
N LEU A 34 10.55 17.17 10.89
CA LEU A 34 10.45 18.45 11.58
C LEU A 34 9.70 18.32 12.92
N GLN A 35 8.65 17.51 12.98
CA GLN A 35 7.96 17.21 14.22
C GLN A 35 8.91 16.50 15.21
N ARG A 36 9.66 15.49 14.75
CA ARG A 36 10.67 14.79 15.55
C ARG A 36 11.75 15.75 16.06
N LYS A 37 12.27 16.63 15.20
CA LYS A 37 13.23 17.68 15.60
C LYS A 37 12.64 18.62 16.66
N SER A 38 11.38 19.00 16.53
CA SER A 38 10.70 19.83 17.53
C SER A 38 10.52 19.14 18.88
N HIS A 39 10.49 17.81 18.93
CA HIS A 39 10.48 17.05 20.18
C HIS A 39 11.88 16.99 20.79
N ILE A 40 12.90 16.59 20.00
CA ILE A 40 14.29 16.51 20.47
C ILE A 40 14.76 17.84 21.07
N LEU A 41 14.52 18.96 20.38
CA LEU A 41 14.90 20.29 20.87
C LEU A 41 14.16 20.74 22.13
N GLU A 42 12.97 20.18 22.40
CA GLU A 42 12.24 20.46 23.64
C GLU A 42 12.74 19.55 24.77
N ASP A 43 13.12 18.31 24.45
CA ASP A 43 13.67 17.34 25.39
C ASP A 43 15.09 17.71 25.83
N GLU A 44 15.87 18.40 24.99
CA GLU A 44 17.18 18.97 25.32
C GLU A 44 17.13 20.15 26.32
N LYS A 45 15.94 20.74 26.57
CA LYS A 45 15.83 21.83 27.55
C LYS A 45 16.06 21.31 28.97
N ALA A 46 16.70 22.13 29.80
CA ALA A 46 17.00 21.80 31.18
C ALA A 46 15.74 21.32 31.95
N PRO A 47 15.86 20.35 32.88
CA PRO A 47 14.72 19.72 33.55
C PRO A 47 13.77 20.70 34.28
N HIS A 48 14.28 21.88 34.63
CA HIS A 48 13.57 22.91 35.39
C HIS A 48 12.78 23.89 34.50
N VAL A 49 12.85 23.74 33.17
CA VAL A 49 12.07 24.58 32.23
C VAL A 49 10.78 23.87 31.87
N THR A 50 9.64 24.52 32.15
CA THR A 50 8.32 24.00 31.78
C THR A 50 8.24 23.77 30.27
N ARG A 51 8.09 22.50 29.87
CA ARG A 51 8.00 22.08 28.47
C ARG A 51 6.75 22.68 27.83
N ARG A 52 6.91 23.35 26.69
CA ARG A 52 5.77 23.94 25.97
C ARG A 52 4.98 22.84 25.27
N PRO A 53 3.64 22.86 25.24
CA PRO A 53 2.88 21.83 24.54
C PRO A 53 3.12 21.89 23.01
N PRO A 54 3.01 20.75 22.27
CA PRO A 54 3.37 20.67 20.85
C PRO A 54 2.63 21.68 19.96
N HIS A 55 1.34 21.87 20.21
CA HIS A 55 0.47 22.79 19.44
C HIS A 55 0.86 24.27 19.56
N ARG A 56 1.76 24.66 20.47
CA ARG A 56 2.27 26.04 20.61
C ARG A 56 3.62 26.25 19.94
N ARG A 57 4.22 25.21 19.34
CA ARG A 57 5.55 25.25 18.72
C ARG A 57 5.42 25.43 17.20
N ARG A 58 5.94 26.53 16.65
CA ARG A 58 5.86 26.84 15.20
C ARG A 58 6.45 25.75 14.30
N ARG A 59 7.58 25.14 14.72
CA ARG A 59 8.22 24.04 13.96
C ARG A 59 7.36 22.78 13.90
N TRP A 60 6.68 22.46 15.01
CA TRP A 60 5.75 21.33 15.06
C TRP A 60 4.49 21.60 14.23
N GLN A 61 3.91 22.80 14.34
CA GLN A 61 2.75 23.20 13.53
C GLN A 61 3.05 23.14 12.03
N LEU A 62 4.22 23.65 11.60
CA LEU A 62 4.64 23.59 10.20
C LEU A 62 4.78 22.14 9.74
N GLY A 63 5.44 21.29 10.53
CA GLY A 63 5.58 19.86 10.22
C GLY A 63 4.24 19.12 10.18
N MET A 64 3.29 19.46 11.05
CA MET A 64 1.94 18.89 11.06
C MET A 64 1.12 19.37 9.85
N ALA A 65 1.19 20.66 9.50
CA ALA A 65 0.53 21.20 8.33
C ALA A 65 1.05 20.56 7.03
N MET A 66 2.37 20.46 6.88
CA MET A 66 3.00 19.74 5.77
C MET A 66 2.52 18.28 5.69
N PHE A 67 2.51 17.58 6.82
CA PHE A 67 2.06 16.19 6.89
C PHE A 67 0.59 16.02 6.46
N ILE A 68 -0.32 16.87 6.95
CA ILE A 68 -1.75 16.80 6.64
C ILE A 68 -2.00 17.13 5.16
N ILE A 69 -1.45 18.24 4.67
CA ILE A 69 -1.67 18.70 3.30
C ILE A 69 -1.13 17.65 2.31
N SER A 70 0.07 17.13 2.56
CA SER A 70 0.65 16.10 1.70
C SER A 70 -0.11 14.79 1.76
N ASN A 71 -0.50 14.32 2.95
CA ASN A 71 -1.36 13.12 3.05
C ASN A 71 -2.63 13.28 2.24
N LEU A 72 -3.37 14.37 2.45
CA LEU A 72 -4.66 14.57 1.80
C LEU A 72 -4.55 14.61 0.28
N LEU A 73 -3.58 15.37 -0.25
CA LEU A 73 -3.38 15.49 -1.70
C LEU A 73 -2.82 14.20 -2.32
N GLY A 74 -1.81 13.62 -1.67
CA GLY A 74 -1.13 12.43 -2.17
C GLY A 74 -2.00 11.18 -2.10
N SER A 75 -2.62 10.90 -0.96
CA SER A 75 -3.44 9.69 -0.79
C SER A 75 -4.65 9.68 -1.71
N THR A 76 -5.30 10.84 -1.90
CA THR A 76 -6.46 10.94 -2.80
C THR A 76 -6.07 10.56 -4.22
N ILE A 77 -5.01 11.16 -4.76
CA ILE A 77 -4.56 10.90 -6.14
C ILE A 77 -4.01 9.49 -6.27
N GLN A 78 -3.14 9.06 -5.36
CA GLN A 78 -2.53 7.72 -5.40
C GLN A 78 -3.58 6.62 -5.32
N ILE A 79 -4.56 6.70 -4.41
CA ILE A 79 -5.54 5.61 -4.22
C ILE A 79 -6.46 5.49 -5.43
N THR A 80 -6.83 6.59 -6.09
CA THR A 80 -7.74 6.52 -7.25
C THR A 80 -7.03 6.18 -8.56
N THR A 81 -5.78 6.59 -8.73
CA THR A 81 -5.07 6.46 -10.02
C THR A 81 -4.13 5.26 -10.09
N LEU A 82 -3.61 4.78 -8.95
CA LEU A 82 -2.62 3.71 -8.93
C LEU A 82 -3.20 2.36 -8.52
N PRO A 83 -2.70 1.27 -9.13
CA PRO A 83 -2.96 -0.08 -8.64
C PRO A 83 -2.22 -0.30 -7.30
N LEU A 84 -2.77 -1.17 -6.46
CA LEU A 84 -2.26 -1.49 -5.12
C LEU A 84 -0.75 -1.85 -5.08
N PRO A 85 -0.21 -2.64 -6.02
CA PRO A 85 1.22 -2.95 -6.05
C PRO A 85 2.08 -1.68 -6.18
N VAL A 86 1.72 -0.75 -7.05
CA VAL A 86 2.46 0.51 -7.24
C VAL A 86 2.29 1.45 -6.04
N LEU A 87 1.11 1.45 -5.41
CA LEU A 87 0.89 2.20 -4.17
C LEU A 87 1.84 1.72 -3.05
N SER A 88 2.05 0.41 -2.94
CA SER A 88 2.92 -0.17 -1.92
C SER A 88 4.40 0.22 -2.10
N THR A 89 4.88 0.28 -3.35
CA THR A 89 6.26 0.70 -3.65
C THR A 89 6.46 2.19 -3.40
N LEU A 90 5.45 3.03 -3.66
CA LEU A 90 5.49 4.45 -3.28
C LEU A 90 5.55 4.66 -1.78
N GLN A 91 4.86 3.85 -0.98
CA GLN A 91 4.93 3.93 0.48
C GLN A 91 6.32 3.52 1.01
N ALA A 92 6.95 2.52 0.39
CA ALA A 92 8.33 2.13 0.69
C ALA A 92 9.33 3.27 0.46
N SER A 93 9.13 4.10 -0.57
CA SER A 93 9.98 5.27 -0.82
C SER A 93 9.97 6.28 0.34
N GLY A 94 8.90 6.32 1.15
CA GLY A 94 8.82 7.15 2.34
C GLY A 94 9.84 6.79 3.41
N LEU A 95 10.22 5.52 3.54
CA LEU A 95 11.30 5.11 4.44
C LEU A 95 12.65 5.65 3.97
N VAL A 96 12.88 5.66 2.65
CA VAL A 96 14.10 6.22 2.04
C VAL A 96 14.17 7.73 2.27
N PHE A 97 13.10 8.45 1.97
CA PHE A 97 13.03 9.90 2.22
C PHE A 97 13.14 10.23 3.71
N ASN A 98 12.54 9.43 4.60
CA ASN A 98 12.67 9.61 6.04
C ASN A 98 14.12 9.49 6.49
N SER A 99 14.86 8.50 5.99
CA SER A 99 16.29 8.31 6.30
C SER A 99 17.15 9.49 5.82
N ILE A 100 16.88 9.99 4.60
CA ILE A 100 17.55 11.19 4.06
C ILE A 100 17.24 12.42 4.91
N CYS A 101 15.97 12.65 5.24
CA CYS A 101 15.54 13.79 6.04
C CYS A 101 16.14 13.74 7.45
N ALA A 102 16.17 12.57 8.09
CA ALA A 102 16.78 12.39 9.40
C ALA A 102 18.28 12.76 9.39
N THR A 103 18.99 12.32 8.35
CA THR A 103 20.42 12.63 8.19
C THR A 103 20.65 14.13 8.00
N LEU A 104 19.89 14.78 7.11
CA LEU A 104 20.09 16.20 6.78
C LEU A 104 19.55 17.17 7.85
N ILE A 105 18.39 16.88 8.44
CA ILE A 105 17.67 17.81 9.32
C ILE A 105 18.03 17.59 10.79
N LEU A 106 18.16 16.34 11.25
CA LEU A 106 18.54 16.04 12.63
C LEU A 106 20.07 15.92 12.78
N GLY A 107 20.81 15.69 11.71
CA GLY A 107 22.25 15.44 11.78
C GLY A 107 22.59 14.05 12.32
N GLU A 108 21.65 13.09 12.21
CA GLU A 108 21.91 11.70 12.64
C GLU A 108 22.92 11.05 11.68
N PRO A 109 23.94 10.31 12.18
CA PRO A 109 24.94 9.70 11.32
C PRO A 109 24.31 8.59 10.47
N PHE A 110 24.56 8.65 9.16
CA PHE A 110 24.11 7.62 8.23
C PHE A 110 24.98 6.36 8.37
N THR A 111 24.55 5.44 9.23
CA THR A 111 25.31 4.22 9.56
C THR A 111 25.23 3.15 8.46
N ARG A 112 26.18 2.20 8.47
CA ARG A 112 26.16 1.03 7.56
C ARG A 112 24.87 0.20 7.67
N TRP A 113 24.28 0.15 8.86
CA TRP A 113 22.99 -0.51 9.10
C TRP A 113 21.82 0.23 8.45
N SER A 114 21.86 1.58 8.44
CA SER A 114 20.89 2.41 7.71
C SER A 114 21.00 2.19 6.19
N LEU A 115 22.23 2.13 5.67
CA LEU A 115 22.46 1.83 4.25
C LEU A 115 21.91 0.45 3.88
N GLY A 116 22.25 -0.59 4.65
CA GLY A 116 21.75 -1.95 4.43
C GLY A 116 20.22 -2.02 4.45
N GLY A 117 19.57 -1.34 5.40
CA GLY A 117 18.12 -1.23 5.48
C GLY A 117 17.51 -0.54 4.25
N THR A 118 18.04 0.61 3.83
CA THR A 118 17.58 1.33 2.64
C THR A 118 17.74 0.49 1.38
N CYS A 119 18.88 -0.19 1.20
CA CYS A 119 19.09 -1.08 0.07
C CYS A 119 18.09 -2.24 0.06
N LEU A 120 17.79 -2.83 1.22
CA LEU A 120 16.81 -3.90 1.34
C LEU A 120 15.39 -3.44 0.98
N VAL A 121 14.99 -2.24 1.43
CA VAL A 121 13.70 -1.62 1.08
C VAL A 121 13.61 -1.35 -0.42
N CYS A 122 14.65 -0.77 -1.01
CA CYS A 122 14.71 -0.52 -2.45
C CYS A 122 14.64 -1.82 -3.27
N ALA A 123 15.34 -2.87 -2.83
CA ALA A 123 15.28 -4.19 -3.47
C ALA A 123 13.87 -4.79 -3.40
N GLY A 124 13.23 -4.73 -2.23
CA GLY A 124 11.84 -5.19 -2.06
C GLY A 124 10.85 -4.41 -2.94
N ALA A 125 10.99 -3.08 -3.01
CA ALA A 125 10.16 -2.24 -3.87
C ALA A 125 10.36 -2.57 -5.36
N LEU A 126 11.59 -2.83 -5.80
CA LEU A 126 11.89 -3.21 -7.18
C LEU A 126 11.31 -4.59 -7.52
N LEU A 127 11.40 -5.57 -6.61
CA LEU A 127 10.77 -6.87 -6.78
C LEU A 127 9.25 -6.76 -6.96
N ILE A 128 8.58 -5.93 -6.14
CA ILE A 128 7.14 -5.68 -6.27
C ILE A 128 6.83 -4.95 -7.59
N ALA A 129 7.67 -4.00 -8.01
CA ALA A 129 7.47 -3.29 -9.27
C ALA A 129 7.57 -4.21 -10.49
N ILE A 130 8.50 -5.18 -10.47
CA ILE A 130 8.73 -6.12 -11.58
C ILE A 130 7.66 -7.23 -11.60
N PHE A 131 7.37 -7.85 -10.45
CA PHE A 131 6.51 -9.03 -10.37
C PHE A 131 5.07 -8.73 -9.96
N GLY A 132 4.81 -7.58 -9.35
CA GLY A 132 3.49 -7.19 -8.85
C GLY A 132 2.60 -6.53 -9.90
N ALA A 133 3.15 -6.15 -11.06
CA ALA A 133 2.38 -5.57 -12.16
C ALA A 133 1.67 -6.66 -12.98
N ILE A 134 0.80 -7.44 -12.35
CA ILE A 134 -0.13 -8.32 -13.06
C ILE A 134 -1.40 -7.48 -13.30
N PRO A 135 -1.75 -7.17 -14.56
CA PRO A 135 -2.98 -6.45 -14.87
C PRO A 135 -4.17 -7.38 -14.59
N GLU A 136 -4.73 -7.27 -13.40
CA GLU A 136 -5.99 -7.92 -13.05
C GLU A 136 -7.17 -7.16 -13.70
N PRO A 137 -8.21 -7.86 -14.18
CA PRO A 137 -9.43 -7.23 -14.66
C PRO A 137 -10.06 -6.34 -13.58
N ALA A 138 -10.73 -5.25 -14.00
CA ALA A 138 -11.51 -4.43 -13.08
C ALA A 138 -12.65 -5.28 -12.47
N HIS A 139 -12.45 -5.73 -11.23
CA HIS A 139 -13.45 -6.52 -10.53
C HIS A 139 -14.54 -5.60 -10.00
N ASN A 140 -15.79 -5.96 -10.24
CA ASN A 140 -16.91 -5.25 -9.65
C ASN A 140 -16.97 -5.50 -8.15
N LEU A 141 -17.59 -4.57 -7.41
CA LEU A 141 -17.69 -4.63 -5.96
C LEU A 141 -18.19 -5.98 -5.41
N ASP A 142 -19.22 -6.54 -6.03
CA ASP A 142 -19.80 -7.82 -5.62
C ASP A 142 -18.80 -8.98 -5.77
N GLN A 143 -17.94 -8.92 -6.79
CA GLN A 143 -16.88 -9.91 -6.98
C GLN A 143 -15.82 -9.76 -5.89
N LEU A 144 -15.44 -8.54 -5.53
CA LEU A 144 -14.50 -8.27 -4.44
C LEU A 144 -15.01 -8.79 -3.09
N LEU A 145 -16.31 -8.61 -2.82
CA LEU A 145 -16.94 -9.07 -1.58
C LEU A 145 -17.03 -10.61 -1.50
N VAL A 146 -17.26 -11.26 -2.65
CA VAL A 146 -17.17 -12.72 -2.78
C VAL A 146 -15.74 -13.19 -2.57
N LEU A 147 -14.73 -12.50 -3.12
CA LEU A 147 -13.31 -12.77 -2.92
C LEU A 147 -12.90 -12.65 -1.44
N LEU A 148 -13.41 -11.63 -0.72
CA LEU A 148 -13.14 -11.43 0.70
C LEU A 148 -13.72 -12.56 1.58
N HIS A 149 -14.87 -13.12 1.20
CA HIS A 149 -15.50 -14.25 1.89
C HIS A 149 -14.90 -15.62 1.54
N ARG A 150 -13.96 -15.70 0.59
CA ARG A 150 -13.36 -16.98 0.22
C ARG A 150 -12.55 -17.55 1.40
N PRO A 151 -12.72 -18.84 1.75
CA PRO A 151 -11.98 -19.47 2.83
C PRO A 151 -10.45 -19.33 2.73
N PRO A 152 -9.78 -19.40 1.55
CA PRO A 152 -8.34 -19.17 1.49
C PRO A 152 -7.93 -17.74 1.90
N PHE A 153 -8.74 -16.72 1.57
CA PHE A 153 -8.46 -15.34 1.96
C PHE A 153 -8.61 -15.16 3.47
N ILE A 154 -9.66 -15.72 4.06
CA ILE A 154 -9.89 -15.69 5.52
C ILE A 154 -8.76 -16.42 6.25
N LEU A 155 -8.35 -17.59 5.78
CA LEU A 155 -7.25 -18.35 6.38
C LEU A 155 -5.93 -17.59 6.30
N TRP A 156 -5.65 -16.94 5.16
CA TRP A 156 -4.49 -16.08 4.99
C TRP A 156 -4.51 -14.89 5.95
N MET A 157 -5.67 -14.20 6.08
CA MET A 157 -5.84 -13.08 7.01
C MET A 157 -5.66 -13.50 8.48
N LEU A 158 -6.22 -14.64 8.86
CA LEU A 158 -6.03 -15.23 10.20
C LEU A 158 -4.57 -15.63 10.44
N GLY A 159 -3.89 -16.18 9.41
CA GLY A 159 -2.47 -16.48 9.47
C GLY A 159 -1.60 -15.23 9.68
N GLN A 160 -1.90 -14.14 8.96
CA GLN A 160 -1.23 -12.85 9.13
C GLN A 160 -1.47 -12.25 10.52
N ALA A 161 -2.71 -12.34 11.03
CA ALA A 161 -3.02 -11.91 12.39
C ALA A 161 -2.26 -12.74 13.45
N ALA A 162 -2.23 -14.07 13.29
CA ALA A 162 -1.47 -14.96 14.17
C ALA A 162 0.05 -14.66 14.11
N LEU A 163 0.59 -14.36 12.92
CA LEU A 163 1.97 -13.94 12.75
C LEU A 163 2.26 -12.65 13.53
N VAL A 164 1.42 -11.62 13.41
CA VAL A 164 1.58 -10.36 14.15
C VAL A 164 1.52 -10.59 15.66
N VAL A 165 0.60 -11.42 16.15
CA VAL A 165 0.51 -11.79 17.57
C VAL A 165 1.78 -12.50 18.04
N THR A 166 2.31 -13.43 17.23
CA THR A 166 3.53 -14.17 17.54
C THR A 166 4.76 -13.26 17.59
N ILE A 167 4.91 -12.35 16.61
CA ILE A 167 6.00 -11.36 16.60
C ILE A 167 5.89 -10.43 17.82
N THR A 168 4.67 -10.04 18.19
CA THR A 168 4.43 -9.19 19.37
C THR A 168 4.77 -9.92 20.67
N ALA A 169 4.33 -11.16 20.83
CA ALA A 169 4.58 -11.98 22.01
C ALA A 169 6.07 -12.29 22.19
N THR A 170 6.78 -12.57 21.10
CA THR A 170 8.24 -12.76 21.11
C THR A 170 8.95 -11.46 21.48
N ALA A 171 8.60 -10.31 20.87
CA ALA A 171 9.17 -9.01 21.21
C ALA A 171 8.94 -8.61 22.68
N ALA A 172 7.76 -8.93 23.24
CA ALA A 172 7.43 -8.73 24.64
C ALA A 172 8.24 -9.64 25.57
N SER A 173 8.44 -10.91 25.19
CA SER A 173 9.27 -11.85 25.96
C SER A 173 10.74 -11.45 25.97
N LEU A 174 11.25 -11.01 24.81
CA LEU A 174 12.59 -10.44 24.63
C LEU A 174 12.78 -9.14 25.43
N ALA A 175 11.71 -8.43 25.80
CA ALA A 175 11.82 -7.20 26.57
C ALA A 175 12.42 -7.38 27.97
N ARG A 176 12.41 -8.61 28.50
CA ARG A 176 13.02 -8.95 29.79
C ARG A 176 14.55 -8.93 29.77
N TYR A 177 15.16 -8.91 28.58
CA TYR A 177 16.61 -8.97 28.41
C TYR A 177 17.16 -7.62 27.89
N SER A 178 18.23 -7.13 28.53
CA SER A 178 18.83 -5.81 28.22
C SER A 178 20.12 -5.91 27.39
N SER A 179 20.09 -6.67 26.30
CA SER A 179 21.24 -6.78 25.37
C SER A 179 21.08 -5.82 24.16
N PRO A 180 22.17 -5.23 23.64
CA PRO A 180 22.13 -4.41 22.42
C PRO A 180 21.52 -5.15 21.21
N ARG A 181 21.79 -6.46 21.08
CA ARG A 181 21.22 -7.31 20.01
C ARG A 181 19.70 -7.48 20.18
N VAL A 182 19.25 -7.64 21.42
CA VAL A 182 17.81 -7.76 21.75
C VAL A 182 17.08 -6.45 21.45
N ARG A 183 17.71 -5.30 21.71
CA ARG A 183 17.14 -3.99 21.35
C ARG A 183 16.98 -3.83 19.84
N LEU A 184 17.97 -4.28 19.05
CA LEU A 184 17.88 -4.30 17.59
C LEU A 184 16.78 -5.25 17.10
N LEU A 185 16.72 -6.47 17.63
CA LEU A 185 15.71 -7.47 17.25
C LEU A 185 14.28 -7.00 17.57
N ARG A 186 14.09 -6.33 18.72
CA ARG A 186 12.81 -5.70 19.07
C ARG A 186 12.45 -4.57 18.11
N GLY A 187 13.43 -3.73 17.72
CA GLY A 187 13.22 -2.69 16.72
C GLY A 187 12.77 -3.27 15.37
N LEU A 188 13.43 -4.34 14.91
CA LEU A 188 13.05 -5.05 13.68
C LEU A 188 11.64 -5.65 13.80
N ALA A 189 11.31 -6.28 14.93
CA ALA A 189 9.99 -6.85 15.18
C ALA A 189 8.88 -5.79 15.09
N PHE A 190 9.06 -4.62 15.72
CA PHE A 190 8.11 -3.51 15.60
C PHE A 190 8.01 -2.96 14.18
N GLY A 191 9.12 -2.93 13.43
CA GLY A 191 9.12 -2.58 12.01
C GLY A 191 8.35 -3.57 11.14
N CYS A 192 8.46 -4.87 11.42
CA CYS A 192 7.69 -5.91 10.72
C CYS A 192 6.18 -5.78 11.03
N ILE A 193 5.82 -5.61 12.30
CA ILE A 193 4.41 -5.45 12.72
C ILE A 193 3.79 -4.22 12.04
N SER A 194 4.47 -3.07 12.07
CA SER A 194 3.95 -1.85 11.44
C SER A 194 3.83 -1.99 9.93
N GLY A 195 4.77 -2.66 9.27
CA GLY A 195 4.71 -2.97 7.84
C GLY A 195 3.50 -3.84 7.48
N ILE A 196 3.26 -4.92 8.23
CA ILE A 196 2.11 -5.81 8.02
C ILE A 196 0.79 -5.05 8.23
N LEU A 197 0.64 -4.32 9.33
CA LEU A 197 -0.59 -3.59 9.64
C LEU A 197 -0.86 -2.47 8.63
N SER A 198 0.20 -1.79 8.16
CA SER A 198 0.10 -0.76 7.12
C SER A 198 -0.38 -1.35 5.79
N ALA A 199 0.15 -2.51 5.38
CA ALA A 199 -0.28 -3.20 4.17
C ALA A 199 -1.78 -3.57 4.21
N HIS A 200 -2.27 -4.09 5.34
CA HIS A 200 -3.69 -4.40 5.52
C HIS A 200 -4.55 -3.14 5.54
N SER A 201 -4.06 -2.05 6.16
CA SER A 201 -4.77 -0.76 6.16
C SER A 201 -4.92 -0.20 4.75
N LEU A 202 -3.88 -0.31 3.90
CA LEU A 202 -3.93 0.11 2.49
C LEU A 202 -4.88 -0.74 1.66
N LEU A 203 -4.89 -2.06 1.88
CA LEU A 203 -5.83 -2.98 1.23
C LEU A 203 -7.28 -2.55 1.54
N VAL A 204 -7.61 -2.39 2.83
CA VAL A 204 -8.96 -1.98 3.27
C VAL A 204 -9.31 -0.59 2.74
N ALA A 205 -8.38 0.35 2.75
CA ALA A 205 -8.60 1.70 2.23
C ALA A 205 -8.91 1.69 0.74
N LYS A 206 -8.22 0.87 -0.07
CA LYS A 206 -8.52 0.73 -1.49
C LYS A 206 -9.91 0.15 -1.73
N ILE A 207 -10.26 -0.92 -1.01
CA ILE A 207 -11.60 -1.54 -1.08
C ILE A 207 -12.68 -0.50 -0.71
N ALA A 208 -12.45 0.28 0.34
CA ALA A 208 -13.38 1.32 0.77
C ALA A 208 -13.54 2.44 -0.26
N VAL A 209 -12.47 2.81 -0.98
CA VAL A 209 -12.55 3.82 -2.04
C VAL A 209 -13.28 3.28 -3.27
N GLU A 210 -13.05 2.03 -3.66
CA GLU A 210 -13.80 1.39 -4.76
C GLU A 210 -15.29 1.23 -4.42
N LEU A 211 -15.62 1.02 -3.14
CA LEU A 211 -16.97 1.06 -2.59
C LEU A 211 -17.61 2.47 -2.68
N LEU A 212 -16.88 3.50 -2.27
CA LEU A 212 -17.39 4.87 -2.12
C LEU A 212 -17.44 5.63 -3.45
N LEU A 213 -16.55 5.29 -4.39
CA LEU A 213 -16.55 5.80 -5.76
C LEU A 213 -17.15 4.75 -6.66
N PRO A 214 -18.50 4.57 -6.69
CA PRO A 214 -19.12 3.71 -7.66
C PRO A 214 -18.72 4.23 -9.03
N HIS A 215 -17.97 3.41 -9.78
CA HIS A 215 -17.73 3.68 -11.18
C HIS A 215 -19.09 3.94 -11.83
N PRO A 216 -19.30 5.07 -12.54
CA PRO A 216 -20.44 5.16 -13.43
C PRO A 216 -20.37 3.94 -14.35
N PRO A 217 -21.50 3.28 -14.66
CA PRO A 217 -21.49 2.06 -15.44
C PRO A 217 -20.90 2.36 -16.83
N LEU A 218 -19.61 2.10 -17.00
CA LEU A 218 -18.95 1.98 -18.30
C LEU A 218 -19.41 0.70 -19.04
N ALA A 219 -20.45 0.03 -18.54
CA ALA A 219 -21.19 -1.03 -19.21
C ALA A 219 -22.07 -0.56 -20.39
N ARG A 220 -21.93 0.69 -20.88
CA ARG A 220 -22.56 1.14 -22.14
C ARG A 220 -21.61 1.61 -23.25
N CYS A 221 -20.31 1.73 -23.02
CA CYS A 221 -19.38 2.14 -24.09
C CYS A 221 -18.47 1.02 -24.62
N ALA A 222 -18.36 -0.12 -23.92
CA ALA A 222 -17.75 -1.34 -24.49
C ALA A 222 -18.70 -2.13 -25.42
N GLY A 223 -19.94 -1.64 -25.62
CA GLY A 223 -20.95 -2.22 -26.53
C GLY A 223 -21.05 -1.56 -27.91
N ALA A 224 -20.24 -0.53 -28.20
CA ALA A 224 -20.25 0.17 -29.49
C ALA A 224 -19.05 -0.18 -30.41
N GLY A 225 -18.17 -1.09 -29.98
CA GLY A 225 -16.98 -1.53 -30.75
C GLY A 225 -16.96 -3.03 -31.10
N ALA A 226 -18.03 -3.78 -30.81
CA ALA A 226 -18.11 -5.23 -31.05
C ALA A 226 -19.03 -5.59 -32.24
N ALA A 227 -19.07 -4.75 -33.28
CA ALA A 227 -19.81 -5.00 -34.51
C ALA A 227 -18.95 -5.60 -35.65
N ILE A 228 -17.73 -6.09 -35.36
CA ILE A 228 -16.87 -6.75 -36.35
C ILE A 228 -16.24 -8.01 -35.73
N LEU A 229 -17.06 -9.00 -35.42
CA LEU A 229 -16.60 -10.39 -35.35
C LEU A 229 -17.63 -11.24 -36.10
N PRO A 230 -17.24 -12.00 -37.15
CA PRO A 230 -18.18 -12.88 -37.83
C PRO A 230 -18.72 -13.92 -36.84
N PRO A 231 -19.98 -14.38 -37.02
CA PRO A 231 -20.63 -15.27 -36.06
C PRO A 231 -19.82 -16.56 -35.86
N PRO A 232 -19.81 -17.11 -34.63
CA PRO A 232 -19.18 -18.40 -34.39
C PRO A 232 -19.85 -19.47 -35.26
N ARG A 233 -19.03 -20.26 -35.97
CA ARG A 233 -19.50 -21.43 -36.72
C ARG A 233 -20.30 -22.35 -35.77
N PRO A 234 -21.41 -22.95 -36.22
CA PRO A 234 -22.20 -23.85 -35.39
C PRO A 234 -21.30 -24.98 -34.88
N GLN A 235 -21.18 -25.09 -33.56
CA GLN A 235 -20.55 -26.24 -32.91
C GLN A 235 -21.29 -27.49 -33.36
N ALA A 236 -20.54 -28.47 -33.87
CA ALA A 236 -21.06 -29.79 -34.17
C ALA A 236 -21.74 -30.35 -32.92
N ARG A 237 -23.06 -30.54 -33.03
CA ARG A 237 -23.88 -31.29 -32.08
C ARG A 237 -23.27 -32.69 -32.00
N VAL A 238 -22.61 -33.01 -30.88
CA VAL A 238 -22.26 -34.38 -30.54
C VAL A 238 -23.57 -35.07 -30.17
N ASP A 239 -24.16 -35.77 -31.13
CA ASP A 239 -25.34 -36.61 -30.92
C ASP A 239 -24.96 -37.77 -30.00
N PHE A 240 -25.34 -37.67 -28.72
CA PHE A 240 -25.48 -38.84 -27.85
C PHE A 240 -26.75 -39.59 -28.27
N SER A 241 -26.62 -40.47 -29.25
CA SER A 241 -27.65 -41.46 -29.57
C SER A 241 -27.72 -42.50 -28.44
N PRO A 242 -28.89 -42.82 -27.88
CA PRO A 242 -29.04 -43.93 -26.95
C PRO A 242 -28.92 -45.26 -27.71
N LEU A 243 -28.13 -46.20 -27.19
CA LEU A 243 -28.01 -47.57 -27.69
C LEU A 243 -29.40 -48.22 -27.82
N PRO A 244 -29.77 -48.79 -28.98
CA PRO A 244 -30.94 -49.65 -29.06
C PRO A 244 -30.62 -51.02 -28.46
N SER A 245 -31.40 -51.35 -27.44
CA SER A 245 -31.54 -52.69 -26.89
C SER A 245 -32.41 -53.52 -27.83
N ARG A 246 -31.82 -54.52 -28.52
CA ARG A 246 -32.38 -55.85 -28.90
C ARG A 246 -31.83 -56.37 -30.23
N LEU A 247 -31.29 -57.60 -30.18
CA LEU A 247 -31.15 -58.68 -31.19
C LEU A 247 -29.85 -59.42 -30.83
N LEU A 248 -29.78 -60.55 -30.10
CA LEU A 248 -30.58 -61.78 -30.07
C LEU A 248 -30.84 -62.37 -31.48
N HIS A 249 -30.36 -63.60 -31.71
CA HIS A 249 -30.22 -64.34 -32.99
C HIS A 249 -29.00 -63.86 -33.80
N ILE A 250 -27.89 -64.59 -33.90
CA ILE A 250 -27.64 -66.03 -34.16
C ILE A 250 -26.33 -66.46 -33.50
#